data_AF-A0A955KFJ3-F1
#
_entry.id   AF-A0A955KFJ3-F1
#
_cell.length_a   1.000
_cell.length_b   1.000
_cell.length_c   1.000
_cell.angle_alpha   90.00
_cell.angle_beta   90.00
_cell.angle_gamma   90.00
#
_symmetry.space_group_name_H-M   'P 1'
#
loop_
_entity.id
_entity.type
_entity.pdbx_description
1 polymer ?
#
loop_
_entity_poly.entity_id
_entity_poly.type
_entity_poly.pdbx_seq_one_letter_code
_entity_poly.pdbx_strand_id
1 'polypeptide(L)' 'MTKMQDIKKKSDAELTEMVQTARNTVREERFKDKFARKASIIRNAKTEIARALTELTARRNNGDTK' A
#
# COMPACT_ATOMS: atom_id res chain seq x y z
N MET A 1 3.05 -7.81 -6.55
CA MET A 1 2.15 -6.65 -6.58
C MET A 1 0.73 -7.16 -6.43
N THR A 2 0.10 -6.84 -5.31
CA THR A 2 -1.26 -7.29 -4.99
C THR A 2 -2.30 -6.67 -5.93
N LYS A 3 -3.24 -7.47 -6.46
CA LYS A 3 -4.31 -6.95 -7.33
C LYS A 3 -5.37 -6.23 -6.49
N MET A 4 -6.08 -5.28 -7.11
CA MET A 4 -7.12 -4.52 -6.40
C MET A 4 -8.27 -5.42 -5.89
N GLN A 5 -8.57 -6.51 -6.58
CA GLN A 5 -9.59 -7.48 -6.16
C GLN A 5 -9.25 -8.13 -4.81
N ASP A 6 -7.96 -8.37 -4.55
CA ASP A 6 -7.51 -8.96 -3.29
C ASP A 6 -7.51 -7.92 -2.16
N ILE A 7 -7.23 -6.65 -2.48
CA ILE A 7 -7.28 -5.52 -1.54
C ILE A 7 -8.70 -5.28 -1.05
N LYS A 8 -9.70 -5.38 -1.92
CA LYS A 8 -11.12 -5.22 -1.55
C LYS A 8 -11.61 -6.26 -0.53
N LYS A 9 -10.98 -7.44 -0.48
CA LYS A 9 -11.35 -8.52 0.45
C LYS A 9 -10.78 -8.33 1.85
N LYS A 10 -9.82 -7.42 2.03
CA LYS A 10 -9.17 -7.16 3.31
C LYS A 10 -10.03 -6.31 4.24
N SER A 11 -9.87 -6.52 5.54
CA SER A 11 -10.41 -5.64 6.57
C SER A 11 -9.67 -4.30 6.62
N ASP A 12 -10.25 -3.28 7.25
CA ASP A 12 -9.62 -1.97 7.41
C ASP A 12 -8.31 -2.04 8.21
N ALA A 13 -8.26 -2.94 9.20
CA ALA A 13 -7.05 -3.22 9.98
C ALA A 13 -5.93 -3.77 9.09
N GLU A 14 -6.23 -4.79 8.28
CA GLU A 14 -5.27 -5.37 7.34
C GLU A 14 -4.82 -4.39 6.25
N LEU A 15 -5.72 -3.51 5.80
CA LEU A 15 -5.37 -2.46 4.84
C LEU A 15 -4.41 -1.44 5.45
N THR A 16 -4.63 -1.07 6.72
CA THR A 16 -3.75 -0.15 7.45
C THR A 16 -2.37 -0.77 7.69
N GLU A 17 -2.33 -2.04 8.10
CA GLU A 17 -1.08 -2.78 8.27
C GLU A 17 -0.32 -2.92 6.94
N MET A 18 -1.03 -3.22 5.84
CA MET A 18 -0.43 -3.28 4.51
C MET A 18 0.22 -1.95 4.11
N VAL A 19 -0.45 -0.82 4.38
CA VAL A 19 0.11 0.51 4.12
C VAL A 19 1.37 0.73 4.95
N GLN A 20 1.36 0.35 6.23
CA GLN A 20 2.51 0.54 7.11
C GLN A 20 3.72 -0.28 6.65
N THR A 21 3.51 -1.56 6.35
CA THR A 21 4.55 -2.46 5.84
C THR A 21 5.11 -1.97 4.51
N ALA A 22 4.26 -1.58 3.56
CA ALA A 22 4.71 -1.07 2.28
C ALA A 22 5.48 0.27 2.40
N ARG A 23 5.12 1.14 3.35
CA ARG A 23 5.88 2.37 3.66
C ARG A 23 7.26 2.04 4.22
N ASN A 24 7.37 1.04 5.10
CA ASN A 24 8.65 0.56 5.62
C ASN A 24 9.52 0.02 4.48
N THR A 25 8.97 -0.78 3.57
CA THR A 25 9.69 -1.26 2.37
C THR A 25 10.23 -0.10 1.53
N VAL A 26 9.44 0.95 1.30
CA VAL A 26 9.92 2.14 0.58
C VAL A 26 11.07 2.81 1.33
N ARG A 27 10.97 2.91 2.65
CA ARG A 27 12.00 3.52 3.50
C ARG A 27 13.29 2.71 3.41
N GLU A 28 13.24 1.43 3.73
CA GLU A 28 14.38 0.52 3.68
C GLU A 28 15.06 0.54 2.32
N GLU A 29 14.29 0.45 1.24
CA GLU A 29 14.85 0.45 -0.12
C GLU A 29 15.50 1.80 -0.49
N ARG A 30 15.00 2.91 0.04
CA ARG A 30 15.61 4.24 -0.16
C ARG A 30 16.92 4.41 0.60
N PHE A 31 17.05 3.81 1.77
CA PHE A 31 18.27 3.88 2.58
C PHE A 31 19.33 2.86 2.20
N LYS A 32 19.05 1.95 1.26
CA LYS A 32 20.07 1.10 0.64
C LYS A 32 21.06 1.93 -0.18
N ASP A 33 22.26 1.37 -0.32
CA ASP A 33 23.29 1.86 -1.24
C ASP A 33 22.76 1.96 -2.68
N LYS A 34 23.32 2.89 -3.46
CA LYS A 34 22.87 3.20 -4.83
C LYS A 34 22.85 1.96 -5.74
N PHE A 35 23.80 1.04 -5.58
CA PHE A 35 23.88 -0.17 -6.41
C PHE A 35 22.93 -1.28 -5.92
N ALA A 36 22.57 -1.27 -4.63
CA ALA A 36 21.67 -2.24 -4.04
C ALA A 36 20.17 -1.85 -4.18
N ARG A 37 19.89 -0.56 -4.40
CA ARG A 37 18.53 -0.02 -4.54
C ARG A 37 17.85 -0.51 -5.81
N LYS A 38 16.66 -1.10 -5.66
CA LYS A 38 15.82 -1.58 -6.76
C LYS A 38 14.59 -0.68 -6.94
N ALA A 39 14.56 0.06 -8.04
CA ALA A 39 13.44 0.95 -8.38
C ALA A 39 12.10 0.19 -8.53
N SER A 40 12.14 -1.07 -8.97
CA SER A 40 10.95 -1.92 -9.10
C SER A 40 10.28 -2.21 -7.74
N ILE A 41 11.07 -2.40 -6.68
CA ILE A 41 10.56 -2.62 -5.32
C ILE A 41 9.85 -1.36 -4.82
N ILE A 42 10.49 -0.19 -4.97
CA ILE A 42 9.90 1.10 -4.58
C ILE A 42 8.59 1.33 -5.34
N ARG A 43 8.58 1.09 -6.65
CA ARG A 43 7.39 1.26 -7.49
C ARG A 43 6.26 0.36 -7.00
N ASN A 44 6.53 -0.93 -6.79
CA ASN A 44 5.53 -1.90 -6.37
C ASN A 44 4.95 -1.54 -4.99
N ALA A 45 5.81 -1.19 -4.02
CA ALA A 45 5.37 -0.79 -2.69
C ALA A 45 4.52 0.50 -2.73
N LYS A 46 4.89 1.49 -3.56
CA LYS A 46 4.06 2.69 -3.76
C LYS A 46 2.70 2.38 -4.38
N THR A 47 2.63 1.44 -5.33
CA THR A 47 1.36 1.01 -5.90
C THR A 47 0.47 0.33 -4.87
N GLU A 48 1.04 -0.48 -3.98
CA GLU A 48 0.29 -1.13 -2.89
C GLU A 48 -0.24 -0.11 -1.87
N ILE A 49 0.59 0.87 -1.47
CA ILE A 49 0.16 2.00 -0.63
C ILE A 49 -1.02 2.73 -1.27
N ALA A 50 -0.89 3.11 -2.55
CA ALA A 50 -1.93 3.85 -3.25
C ALA A 50 -3.25 3.09 -3.28
N ARG A 51 -3.23 1.81 -3.66
CA ARG A 51 -4.43 0.98 -3.76
C ARG A 51 -5.11 0.76 -2.40
N ALA A 52 -4.34 0.49 -1.36
CA ALA A 52 -4.89 0.29 -0.02
C ALA A 52 -5.52 1.58 0.54
N LEU A 53 -4.88 2.74 0.34
CA LEU A 53 -5.44 4.04 0.73
C LEU A 53 -6.68 4.41 -0.10
N THR A 54 -6.70 4.10 -1.40
CA THR A 54 -7.89 4.29 -2.24
C THR A 54 -9.06 3.49 -1.69
N GLU A 55 -8.86 2.23 -1.32
CA GLU A 55 -9.92 1.40 -0.76
C GLU A 55 -10.42 1.95 0.58
N LEU A 56 -9.52 2.29 1.51
CA LEU A 56 -9.90 2.90 2.79
C LEU A 56 -10.71 4.19 2.60
N THR A 57 -10.31 5.02 1.64
CA THR A 57 -11.02 6.26 1.32
C THR A 57 -12.39 5.97 0.71
N ALA A 58 -12.48 5.02 -0.22
CA ALA A 58 -13.76 4.59 -0.80
C ALA A 58 -14.73 4.05 0.25
N ARG A 59 -14.23 3.28 1.24
CA ARG A 59 -15.03 2.79 2.37
C ARG A 59 -15.57 3.90 3.24
N ARG A 60 -14.74 4.90 3.56
CA ARG A 60 -15.18 6.09 4.32
C ARG A 60 -16.29 6.84 3.59
N ASN A 61 -16.08 7.12 2.30
CA ASN A 61 -17.05 7.85 1.49
C ASN A 61 -18.38 7.10 1.32
N ASN A 62 -18.35 5.77 1.19
CA ASN A 62 -19.56 4.94 1.05
C ASN A 62 -20.23 4.63 2.40
N GLY A 63 -19.47 4.66 3.50
CA GLY A 63 -19.96 4.49 4.87
C GLY A 63 -20.68 5.72 5.40
N ASP A 64 -20.25 6.93 4.99
CA ASP A 64 -20.94 8.20 5.30
C ASP A 64 -22.24 8.40 4.50
N THR A 65 -22.49 7.61 3.46
CA THR A 65 -23.70 7.72 2.61
C THR A 65 -24.87 6.83 3.07
N LYS A 66 -24.93 6.43 4.34
CA LYS A 66 -26.09 5.73 4.91
C LYS A 66 -26.68 6.45 6.11
#